data_AF-A0A8I0KTA2-F1
#
_entry.id   AF-A0A8I0KTA2-F1
#
_cell.length_a   1.000
_cell.length_b   1.000
_cell.length_c   1.000
_cell.angle_alpha   90.00
_cell.angle_beta   90.00
_cell.angle_gamma   90.00
#
_symmetry.space_group_name_H-M   'P 1'
#
loop_
_entity.id
_entity.type
_entity.pdbx_description
1 polymer ?
#
loop_
_entity_poly.entity_id
_entity_poly.type
_entity_poly.pdbx_seq_one_letter_code
_entity_poly.pdbx_strand_id
1 'polypeptide(L)'
;MSAGTLTLNNNSASVVGTDTTFTTELAAGDFIVVVVGGVPYTLPVQEVNSNTRLTLVSNYTGPRATGAAWSAVPRVALNMVTAALVAQSAEALRG
;
A
#
# COMPACT_ATOMS: atom_id res chain seq x y z
N MET A 1 1.37 4.86 7.22
CA MET A 1 0.52 3.66 7.33
C MET A 1 -0.81 4.01 6.71
N SER A 2 -1.32 3.18 5.79
CA SER A 2 -2.60 3.40 5.13
C SER A 2 -3.76 3.17 6.10
N ALA A 3 -4.93 3.72 5.79
CA ALA A 3 -6.13 3.54 6.59
C ALA A 3 -6.66 2.10 6.50
N GLY A 4 -7.40 1.68 7.53
CA GLY A 4 -7.96 0.34 7.60
C GLY A 4 -6.93 -0.76 7.87
N THR A 5 -7.37 -2.01 7.77
CA THR A 5 -6.54 -3.19 8.06
C THR A 5 -6.74 -4.29 7.04
N LEU A 6 -5.78 -5.22 6.97
CA LEU A 6 -5.81 -6.34 6.04
C LEU A 6 -6.03 -7.68 6.73
N THR A 7 -6.73 -8.55 6.01
CA THR A 7 -6.82 -9.97 6.28
C THR A 7 -6.13 -10.73 5.15
N LEU A 8 -5.17 -11.57 5.54
CA LEU A 8 -4.33 -12.37 4.67
C LEU A 8 -4.41 -13.83 5.10
N ASN A 9 -4.59 -14.72 4.13
CA ASN A 9 -4.60 -16.16 4.37
C ASN A 9 -3.34 -16.79 3.75
N ASN A 10 -2.74 -17.74 4.48
CA ASN A 10 -1.58 -18.47 3.99
C ASN A 10 -1.93 -19.18 2.67
N ASN A 11 -0.98 -19.14 1.74
CA ASN A 11 -1.08 -19.71 0.42
C ASN A 11 -2.26 -19.18 -0.41
N SER A 12 -2.65 -17.91 -0.21
CA SER A 12 -3.73 -17.26 -0.97
C SER A 12 -3.26 -15.97 -1.62
N ALA A 13 -3.72 -15.69 -2.85
CA ALA A 13 -3.51 -14.42 -3.52
C ALA A 13 -4.60 -13.38 -3.18
N SER A 14 -5.66 -13.77 -2.45
CA SER A 14 -6.75 -12.86 -2.12
C SER A 14 -6.44 -12.08 -0.85
N VAL A 15 -6.58 -10.75 -0.93
CA VAL A 15 -6.46 -9.85 0.21
C VAL A 15 -7.80 -9.19 0.47
N VAL A 16 -8.23 -9.22 1.72
CA VAL A 16 -9.47 -8.57 2.17
C VAL A 16 -9.12 -7.43 3.11
N GLY A 17 -9.54 -6.22 2.74
CA GLY A 17 -9.42 -5.03 3.57
C GLY A 17 -10.66 -4.81 4.44
N THR A 18 -10.48 -4.13 5.56
CA THR A 18 -11.55 -3.58 6.41
C THR A 18 -11.27 -2.09 6.58
N ASP A 19 -12.26 -1.25 6.29
CA ASP A 19 -12.13 0.23 6.26
C ASP A 19 -10.99 0.74 5.35
N THR A 20 -10.69 0.00 4.29
CA THR A 20 -9.68 0.35 3.28
C THR A 20 -10.31 1.05 2.07
N THR A 21 -9.49 1.79 1.34
CA THR A 21 -9.88 2.51 0.11
C THR A 21 -8.96 2.17 -1.06
N PHE A 22 -8.79 0.87 -1.37
CA PHE A 22 -7.79 0.40 -2.34
C PHE A 22 -7.87 1.08 -3.70
N THR A 23 -9.06 1.35 -4.24
CA THR A 23 -9.19 1.95 -5.59
C THR A 23 -8.62 3.36 -5.69
N THR A 24 -8.44 4.05 -4.56
CA THR A 24 -7.88 5.41 -4.51
C THR A 24 -6.39 5.43 -4.17
N GLU A 25 -5.90 4.39 -3.50
CA GLU A 25 -4.53 4.31 -2.97
C GLU A 25 -3.61 3.42 -3.82
N LEU A 26 -4.18 2.51 -4.61
CA LEU A 26 -3.45 1.47 -5.32
C LEU A 26 -3.97 1.30 -6.75
N ALA A 27 -3.06 0.94 -7.65
CA ALA A 27 -3.35 0.40 -8.96
C ALA A 27 -2.70 -0.98 -9.15
N ALA A 28 -3.12 -1.69 -10.20
CA ALA A 28 -2.44 -2.91 -10.62
C ALA A 28 -0.94 -2.63 -10.90
N GLY A 29 -0.08 -3.52 -10.39
CA GLY A 29 1.37 -3.39 -10.45
C GLY A 29 2.01 -2.58 -9.32
N ASP A 30 1.23 -1.98 -8.42
CA ASP A 30 1.78 -1.37 -7.20
C ASP A 30 2.09 -2.44 -6.13
N PHE A 31 2.69 -2.01 -5.03
CA PHE A 31 3.04 -2.89 -3.91
C PHE A 31 2.33 -2.45 -2.63
N ILE A 32 1.99 -3.44 -1.80
CA ILE A 32 1.61 -3.21 -0.40
C ILE A 32 2.66 -3.82 0.51
N VAL A 33 2.96 -3.14 1.60
CA VAL A 33 3.80 -3.69 2.68
C VAL A 33 2.92 -3.92 3.89
N VAL A 34 2.96 -5.14 4.43
CA VAL A 34 2.21 -5.54 5.61
C VAL A 34 3.15 -6.14 6.64
N VAL A 35 2.97 -5.82 7.92
CA VAL A 35 3.78 -6.42 8.99
C VAL A 35 2.94 -7.47 9.70
N VAL A 36 3.40 -8.72 9.67
CA VAL A 36 2.73 -9.86 10.32
C VAL A 36 3.72 -10.53 11.27
N GLY A 37 3.39 -10.58 12.57
CA GLY A 37 4.27 -11.17 13.58
C GLY A 37 5.63 -10.49 13.70
N GLY A 38 5.73 -9.19 13.38
CA GLY A 38 6.98 -8.44 13.37
C GLY A 38 7.81 -8.56 12.09
N VAL A 39 7.36 -9.37 11.12
CA VAL A 39 8.05 -9.56 9.83
C VAL A 39 7.33 -8.75 8.74
N PRO A 40 8.02 -7.88 8.00
CA PRO A 40 7.45 -7.18 6.85
C PRO A 40 7.35 -8.11 5.64
N TYR A 41 6.19 -8.09 4.98
CA TYR A 41 5.92 -8.78 3.73
C TYR A 41 5.59 -7.75 2.64
N THR A 42 6.35 -7.77 1.56
CA THR A 42 6.10 -6.93 0.37
C THR A 42 5.32 -7.74 -0.66
N LEU A 43 4.10 -7.31 -0.94
CA LEU A 43 3.15 -8.06 -1.76
C LEU A 43 2.79 -7.27 -3.03
N PRO A 44 3.12 -7.79 -4.22
CA PRO A 44 2.76 -7.16 -5.49
C PRO A 44 1.26 -7.31 -5.78
N VAL A 45 0.61 -6.19 -6.11
CA VAL A 45 -0.81 -6.15 -6.45
C VAL A 45 -1.00 -6.51 -7.93
N GLN A 46 -1.75 -7.57 -8.20
CA GLN A 46 -2.13 -7.97 -9.55
C GLN A 46 -3.32 -7.13 -10.04
N GLU A 47 -4.34 -6.97 -9.21
CA GLU A 47 -5.58 -6.29 -9.55
C GLU A 47 -6.26 -5.74 -8.28
N VAL A 48 -6.82 -4.54 -8.38
CA VAL A 48 -7.69 -3.98 -7.33
C VAL A 48 -9.14 -4.26 -7.73
N ASN A 49 -9.78 -5.21 -7.06
CA ASN A 49 -11.14 -5.64 -7.39
C ASN A 49 -12.21 -4.68 -6.82
N SER A 50 -11.96 -4.05 -5.66
CA SER A 50 -12.83 -3.06 -5.03
C SER A 50 -12.10 -2.31 -3.90
N ASN A 51 -12.76 -1.38 -3.22
CA ASN A 51 -12.17 -0.66 -2.08
C ASN A 51 -11.65 -1.57 -0.96
N THR A 52 -12.19 -2.78 -0.83
CA THR A 52 -11.88 -3.73 0.24
C THR A 52 -11.37 -5.08 -0.26
N ARG A 53 -11.14 -5.24 -1.56
CA ARG A 53 -10.63 -6.50 -2.13
C ARG A 53 -9.62 -6.24 -3.21
N LEU A 54 -8.50 -6.95 -3.16
CA LEU A 54 -7.52 -6.99 -4.23
C LEU A 54 -6.95 -8.40 -4.36
N THR A 55 -6.30 -8.65 -5.49
CA THR A 55 -5.63 -9.90 -5.81
C THR A 55 -4.13 -9.63 -5.99
N LEU A 56 -3.29 -10.51 -5.45
CA LEU A 56 -1.83 -10.44 -5.54
C LEU A 56 -1.30 -11.20 -6.76
N VAL A 57 -0.11 -10.83 -7.24
CA VAL A 57 0.57 -11.55 -8.33
C VAL A 57 1.04 -12.93 -7.87
N SER A 58 1.39 -13.07 -6.60
CA SER A 58 1.82 -14.34 -6.00
C SER A 58 1.13 -14.56 -4.67
N ASN A 59 0.87 -15.82 -4.35
CA ASN A 59 0.21 -16.20 -3.10
C ASN A 59 1.02 -15.71 -1.90
N TYR A 60 0.32 -15.17 -0.91
CA TYR A 60 0.91 -14.80 0.37
C TYR A 60 1.40 -16.05 1.10
N THR A 61 2.71 -16.15 1.34
CA THR A 61 3.35 -17.32 1.97
C THR A 61 3.56 -17.18 3.48
N GLY A 62 3.19 -16.03 4.06
CA GLY A 62 3.31 -15.80 5.50
C GLY A 62 2.17 -16.42 6.33
N PRO A 63 2.23 -16.30 7.67
CA PRO A 63 1.20 -16.82 8.56
C PRO A 63 -0.10 -16.03 8.41
N ARG A 64 -1.25 -16.71 8.61
CA ARG A 64 -2.56 -16.06 8.53
C ARG A 64 -2.62 -14.85 9.46
N ALA A 65 -3.06 -13.71 8.94
CA ALA A 65 -3.16 -12.46 9.66
C ALA A 65 -4.54 -11.82 9.46
N THR A 66 -5.10 -11.28 10.53
CA THR A 66 -6.36 -10.51 10.51
C THR A 66 -6.11 -9.22 11.25
N GLY A 67 -6.60 -8.09 10.72
CA GLY A 67 -6.36 -6.79 11.33
C GLY A 67 -4.92 -6.28 11.13
N ALA A 68 -4.22 -6.77 10.10
CA ALA A 68 -2.83 -6.43 9.88
C ALA A 68 -2.69 -4.98 9.39
N ALA A 69 -1.73 -4.28 9.99
CA ALA A 69 -1.31 -2.95 9.57
C ALA A 69 -0.64 -3.00 8.20
N TRP A 70 -0.95 -2.03 7.33
CA TRP A 70 -0.42 -2.01 5.96
C TRP A 70 -0.07 -0.61 5.47
N SER A 71 0.72 -0.55 4.40
CA SER A 71 1.04 0.68 3.70
C SER A 71 1.01 0.43 2.20
N ALA A 72 0.30 1.28 1.47
CA ALA A 72 0.46 1.39 0.03
C ALA A 72 1.86 1.94 -0.29
N VAL A 73 2.51 1.36 -1.30
CA VAL A 73 3.72 1.90 -1.90
C VAL A 73 3.36 2.34 -3.32
N PRO A 74 2.80 3.55 -3.49
CA PRO A 74 2.47 4.06 -4.80
C PRO A 74 3.76 4.41 -5.55
N ARG A 75 3.79 4.10 -6.84
CA ARG A 75 4.85 4.51 -7.77
C ARG A 75 5.17 6.02 -7.77
N VAL A 76 4.27 6.86 -7.26
CA VAL A 76 4.33 8.33 -7.31
C VAL A 76 4.98 8.97 -6.07
N ALA A 77 5.20 8.21 -4.98
CA ALA A 77 5.88 8.73 -3.79
C ALA A 77 7.34 9.14 -4.06
N LEU A 78 7.93 8.70 -5.18
CA LEU A 78 9.24 9.14 -5.66
C LEU A 78 9.23 10.51 -6.40
N ASN A 79 8.08 11.05 -6.81
CA ASN A 79 8.01 12.28 -7.63
C ASN A 79 7.52 13.54 -6.89
N MET A 80 6.97 13.44 -5.67
CA MET A 80 6.55 14.64 -4.92
C MET A 80 7.66 15.27 -4.06
N VAL A 81 8.82 14.62 -3.94
CA VAL A 81 9.98 15.21 -3.26
C VAL A 81 10.59 16.37 -4.09
N THR A 82 10.39 16.39 -5.42
CA THR A 82 10.89 17.45 -6.29
C THR A 82 10.00 18.71 -6.30
N ALA A 83 8.70 18.60 -6.00
CA ALA A 83 7.78 19.74 -6.04
C ALA A 83 7.81 20.59 -4.75
N ALA A 84 8.03 19.97 -3.59
CA ALA A 84 8.10 20.70 -2.31
C ALA A 84 9.36 21.59 -2.22
N LEU A 85 10.48 21.18 -2.83
CA LEU A 85 11.71 21.96 -2.84
C LEU A 85 11.61 23.21 -3.73
N VAL A 86 10.79 23.18 -4.80
CA VAL A 86 10.59 24.33 -5.70
C VAL A 86 9.64 25.37 -5.09
N ALA A 87 8.66 24.95 -4.28
CA ALA A 87 7.81 25.89 -3.55
C ALA A 87 8.61 26.66 -2.47
N GLN A 88 9.51 25.99 -1.75
CA GLN A 88 10.35 26.64 -0.74
C GLN A 88 11.38 27.62 -1.32
N SER A 89 11.91 27.41 -2.53
CA SER A 89 12.85 28.36 -3.14
C SER A 89 12.17 29.63 -3.67
N ALA A 90 10.88 29.59 -4.00
CA ALA A 90 10.13 30.79 -4.44
C ALA A 90 9.70 31.70 -3.29
N GLU A 91 9.43 31.16 -2.09
CA GLU A 91 9.11 31.96 -0.89
C GLU A 91 10.35 32.56 -0.22
N ALA A 92 11.51 31.90 -0.30
CA ALA A 92 12.77 32.42 0.25
C ALA A 92 13.37 33.61 -0.52
N LEU A 93 12.91 33.88 -1.75
CA LEU A 93 13.38 34.99 -2.60
C LEU A 93 12.47 36.24 -2.55
N ARG A 94 11.40 36.22 -1.73
CA ARG A 94 10.51 37.37 -1.52
C ARG A 94 10.67 38.02 -0.14
N GLY A 95 11.69 37.60 0.61
CA GLY A 95 12.13 38.23 1.86
C GLY A 95 13.35 39.10 1.66
#